data_AF-A0A9W7LME5-F1
#
_entry.id   AF-A0A9W7LME5-F1
#
_cell.length_a   1.000
_cell.length_b   1.000
_cell.length_c   1.000
_cell.angle_alpha   90.00
_cell.angle_beta   90.00
_cell.angle_gamma   90.00
#
_symmetry.space_group_name_H-M   'P 1'
#
loop_
_entity.id
_entity.type
_entity.pdbx_description
1 polymer ?
#
loop_
_entity_poly.entity_id
_entity_poly.type
_entity_poly.pdbx_seq_one_letter_code
_entity_poly.pdbx_strand_id
1 'polypeptide(L)'
;MANNGMFPFQTPRLTKDNYENWCLRMKALLGVQDAWEITHKGYESPQNEASLSRQEKEALTKTRMKDQHALTFIHQCLDDSMFAKVANANTAKEA
;
A
#
# COMPACT_ATOMS: atom_id res chain seq x y z
N MET A 1 6.08 -5.58 -21.24
CA MET A 1 5.06 -6.50 -20.69
C MET A 1 5.56 -7.00 -19.36
N ALA A 2 4.92 -6.61 -18.26
CA ALA A 2 5.13 -7.23 -16.95
C ALA A 2 3.74 -7.36 -16.33
N ASN A 3 3.07 -8.47 -16.67
CA ASN A 3 1.96 -8.95 -15.88
C ASN A 3 2.59 -9.58 -14.63
N ASN A 4 2.94 -8.75 -13.64
CA ASN A 4 3.28 -9.23 -12.30
C ASN A 4 2.03 -9.93 -11.79
N GLY A 5 1.96 -11.25 -12.02
CA GLY A 5 0.86 -12.08 -11.60
C GLY A 5 0.60 -11.82 -10.13
N MET A 6 -0.47 -11.08 -9.86
CA MET A 6 -1.03 -10.98 -8.54
C MET A 6 -1.51 -12.38 -8.22
N PHE A 7 -0.65 -13.17 -7.58
CA PHE A 7 -1.02 -14.46 -7.02
C PHE A 7 -2.32 -14.23 -6.24
N PRO A 8 -3.32 -15.12 -6.36
CA PRO A 8 -4.53 -15.01 -5.57
C PRO A 8 -4.20 -15.45 -4.14
N PHE A 9 -3.32 -14.71 -3.46
CA PHE A 9 -3.22 -14.79 -2.02
C PHE A 9 -4.58 -14.41 -1.49
N GLN A 10 -5.20 -15.33 -0.75
CA GLN A 10 -6.41 -15.02 0.00
C GLN A 10 -6.08 -13.83 0.91
N THR A 11 -6.63 -12.67 0.60
CA THR A 11 -6.43 -11.47 1.40
C THR A 11 -7.05 -11.72 2.77
N PRO A 12 -6.28 -11.61 3.86
CA PRO A 12 -6.84 -11.81 5.19
C PRO A 12 -7.89 -10.72 5.41
N ARG A 13 -9.16 -11.11 5.65
CA ARG A 13 -10.20 -10.15 6.00
C ARG A 13 -10.01 -9.74 7.47
N LEU A 14 -9.92 -8.44 7.72
CA LEU A 14 -9.89 -7.89 9.07
C LEU A 14 -11.29 -8.07 9.68
N THR A 15 -11.33 -8.59 10.90
CA THR A 15 -12.54 -8.69 11.73
C THR A 15 -12.26 -8.05 13.08
N LYS A 16 -13.28 -7.95 13.93
CA LYS A 16 -13.14 -7.35 15.28
C LYS A 16 -12.18 -8.13 16.19
N ASP A 17 -12.01 -9.43 15.94
CA ASP A 17 -11.35 -10.35 16.88
C ASP A 17 -10.02 -10.93 16.35
N ASN A 18 -9.57 -10.53 15.15
CA ASN A 18 -8.40 -11.14 14.50
C ASN A 18 -7.25 -10.17 14.20
N TYR A 19 -7.27 -8.96 14.76
CA TYR A 19 -6.34 -7.88 14.41
C TYR A 19 -4.86 -8.31 14.45
N GLU A 20 -4.39 -8.96 15.51
CA GLU A 20 -2.99 -9.39 15.63
C GLU A 20 -2.58 -10.37 14.51
N ASN A 21 -3.41 -11.39 14.27
CA ASN A 21 -3.19 -12.37 13.22
C ASN A 21 -3.27 -11.73 11.82
N TRP A 22 -4.18 -10.78 11.65
CA TRP A 22 -4.34 -10.01 10.43
C TRP A 22 -3.08 -9.17 10.16
N CYS A 23 -2.57 -8.44 11.14
CA CYS A 23 -1.35 -7.64 11.04
C CYS A 23 -0.13 -8.48 10.64
N LEU A 24 0.05 -9.67 11.25
CA LEU A 24 1.15 -10.57 10.90
C LEU A 24 1.08 -11.04 9.44
N ARG A 25 -0.13 -11.40 8.96
CA ARG A 25 -0.36 -11.81 7.57
C ARG A 25 -0.15 -10.65 6.60
N MET A 26 -0.66 -9.47 6.92
CA MET A 26 -0.49 -8.25 6.12
C MET A 26 0.98 -7.88 5.98
N LYS A 27 1.74 -7.92 7.08
CA LYS A 27 3.19 -7.65 7.06
C LYS A 27 3.93 -8.62 6.14
N ALA A 28 3.61 -9.91 6.19
CA ALA A 28 4.21 -10.90 5.32
C ALA A 28 3.86 -10.66 3.84
N LEU A 29 2.59 -10.38 3.52
CA LEU A 29 2.11 -10.16 2.15
C LEU A 29 2.69 -8.88 1.53
N LEU A 30 2.70 -7.77 2.28
CA LEU A 30 3.35 -6.52 1.86
C LEU A 30 4.87 -6.69 1.74
N GLY A 31 5.49 -7.54 2.56
CA GLY A 31 6.90 -7.90 2.44
C GLY A 31 7.24 -8.59 1.11
N VAL A 32 6.40 -9.51 0.65
CA VAL A 32 6.57 -10.19 -0.65
C VAL A 32 6.47 -9.21 -1.83
N GLN A 33 5.67 -8.16 -1.70
CA GLN A 33 5.49 -7.13 -2.73
C GLN A 33 6.49 -5.97 -2.61
N ASP A 34 7.48 -6.04 -1.70
CA ASP A 34 8.40 -4.94 -1.39
C ASP A 34 7.67 -3.61 -1.09
N ALA A 35 6.53 -3.73 -0.41
CA ALA A 35 5.60 -2.65 -0.12
C ALA A 35 5.47 -2.36 1.40
N TRP A 36 6.04 -3.22 2.26
CA TRP A 36 6.00 -3.00 3.71
C TRP A 36 6.61 -1.66 4.13
N GLU A 37 7.77 -1.32 3.56
CA GLU A 37 8.47 -0.09 3.93
C GLU A 37 7.65 1.16 3.58
N ILE A 38 6.92 1.16 2.46
CA ILE A 38 6.09 2.31 2.06
C ILE A 38 4.82 2.42 2.91
N THR A 39 4.22 1.31 3.32
CA THR A 39 3.10 1.32 4.29
C THR A 39 3.55 1.82 5.66
N HIS A 40 4.72 1.38 6.13
CA HIS A 40 5.18 1.67 7.48
C HIS A 40 5.81 3.07 7.61
N LYS A 41 6.70 3.43 6.68
CA LYS A 41 7.45 4.70 6.71
C LYS A 41 6.82 5.78 5.85
N GLY A 42 6.05 5.40 4.83
CA GLY A 42 5.53 6.33 3.82
C GLY A 42 6.61 6.69 2.81
N TYR A 43 6.31 7.68 1.98
CA TYR A 43 7.29 8.31 1.11
C TYR A 43 7.17 9.83 1.22
N GLU A 44 8.26 10.53 0.97
CA GLU A 44 8.26 11.99 0.95
C GLU A 44 7.82 12.48 -0.44
N SER A 45 6.77 13.31 -0.47
CA SER A 45 6.40 14.00 -1.70
C SER A 45 7.28 15.24 -1.84
N PRO A 46 8.00 15.40 -2.94
CA PRO A 46 8.84 16.57 -3.16
C PRO A 46 7.98 17.84 -3.24
N GLN A 47 8.49 18.92 -2.65
CA GLN A 47 7.78 20.19 -2.53
C GLN A 47 7.60 20.90 -3.88
N ASN A 48 8.50 20.64 -4.83
CA ASN A 48 8.41 21.13 -6.20
C ASN A 48 8.77 20.03 -7.21
N GLU A 49 7.76 19.27 -7.63
CA GLU A 49 7.90 18.23 -8.65
C GLU A 49 8.37 18.76 -10.01
N ALA A 50 8.09 20.04 -10.34
CA ALA A 50 8.48 20.62 -11.62
C ALA A 50 10.00 20.73 -11.76
N SER A 51 10.69 21.00 -10.65
CA SER A 51 12.16 21.13 -10.58
C SER A 51 12.92 19.80 -10.59
N LEU A 52 12.22 18.66 -10.47
CA LEU A 52 12.86 17.35 -10.51
C LEU A 52 13.44 17.05 -11.88
N SER A 53 14.62 16.43 -11.88
CA SER A 53 15.19 15.79 -13.06
C SER A 53 14.29 14.68 -13.57
N ARG A 54 14.52 14.24 -14.81
CA ARG A 54 13.77 13.11 -15.38
C ARG A 54 13.91 11.83 -14.54
N GLN A 55 15.10 11.56 -14.02
CA GLN A 55 15.38 10.36 -13.23
C GLN A 55 14.63 10.38 -11.89
N GLU A 56 14.58 11.54 -11.22
CA GLU A 56 13.82 11.71 -9.98
C GLU A 56 12.32 11.58 -10.20
N LYS A 57 11.79 12.10 -11.32
CA LYS A 57 10.38 11.92 -11.70
C LYS A 57 10.04 10.45 -11.91
N GLU A 58 10.88 9.71 -12.64
CA GLU A 58 10.69 8.27 -12.85
C GLU A 58 10.75 7.48 -11.54
N ALA A 59 11.65 7.84 -10.61
CA ALA A 59 11.70 7.25 -9.28
C ALA A 59 10.44 7.55 -8.46
N LEU A 60 9.97 8.80 -8.46
CA LEU A 60 8.76 9.21 -7.75
C LEU A 60 7.52 8.47 -8.27
N THR A 61 7.38 8.31 -9.60
CA THR A 61 6.28 7.53 -10.18
C THR A 61 6.30 6.07 -9.71
N LYS A 62 7.47 5.43 -9.66
CA LYS A 62 7.61 4.05 -9.16
C LYS A 62 7.21 3.96 -7.69
N THR A 63 7.63 4.92 -6.87
CA THR A 63 7.27 4.98 -5.45
C THR A 63 5.77 5.17 -5.26
N ARG A 64 5.14 6.10 -5.99
CA ARG A 64 3.67 6.30 -5.97
C ARG A 64 2.92 5.06 -6.42
N MET A 65 3.41 4.35 -7.44
CA MET A 65 2.80 3.10 -7.87
C MET A 65 2.87 2.02 -6.78
N LYS A 66 3.99 1.89 -6.06
CA LYS A 66 4.11 0.97 -4.92
C LYS A 66 3.17 1.34 -3.77
N ASP A 67 3.06 2.63 -3.46
CA ASP A 67 2.16 3.13 -2.42
C ASP A 67 0.69 2.79 -2.75
N GLN A 68 0.25 3.10 -3.97
CA GLN A 68 -1.12 2.82 -4.40
C GLN A 68 -1.41 1.31 -4.47
N HIS A 69 -0.40 0.50 -4.78
CA HIS A 69 -0.52 -0.96 -4.71
C HIS A 69 -0.75 -1.42 -3.27
N ALA A 70 0.03 -0.90 -2.32
CA ALA A 70 -0.13 -1.22 -0.90
C ALA A 70 -1.49 -0.74 -0.35
N LEU A 71 -1.92 0.46 -0.71
CA LEU A 71 -3.23 1.00 -0.33
C LEU A 71 -4.38 0.14 -0.86
N THR A 72 -4.30 -0.28 -2.13
CA THR A 72 -5.27 -1.20 -2.73
C THR A 72 -5.33 -2.52 -1.96
N PHE A 73 -4.17 -3.04 -1.54
CA PHE A 73 -4.09 -4.27 -0.77
C PHE A 73 -4.75 -4.13 0.61
N ILE A 74 -4.51 -3.00 1.30
CA ILE A 74 -5.19 -2.67 2.56
C ILE A 74 -6.70 -2.67 2.34
N HIS A 75 -7.21 -1.95 1.34
CA HIS A 75 -8.64 -1.88 1.05
C HIS A 75 -9.29 -3.26 0.81
N GLN A 76 -8.62 -4.15 0.05
CA GLN A 76 -9.12 -5.50 -0.22
C GLN A 76 -9.24 -6.39 1.03
N CYS A 77 -8.51 -6.04 2.09
CA CYS A 77 -8.50 -6.77 3.35
C CYS A 77 -9.56 -6.26 4.34
N LEU A 78 -10.27 -5.17 4.03
CA LEU A 78 -11.27 -4.56 4.90
C LEU A 78 -12.69 -4.96 4.48
N ASP A 79 -13.59 -5.03 5.45
CA ASP A 79 -15.03 -4.95 5.16
C ASP A 79 -15.47 -3.49 4.95
N ASP A 80 -16.68 -3.28 4.44
CA ASP A 80 -17.20 -1.95 4.11
C ASP A 80 -17.19 -0.99 5.33
N SER A 81 -17.39 -1.52 6.54
CA SER A 81 -17.41 -0.72 7.75
C SER A 81 -16.01 -0.25 8.15
N MET A 82 -14.98 -1.09 7.99
CA MET A 82 -13.60 -0.69 8.24
C MET A 82 -13.03 0.14 7.10
N PHE A 83 -13.39 -0.16 5.85
CA PHE A 83 -13.01 0.63 4.68
C PHE A 83 -13.47 2.08 4.84
N ALA A 84 -14.71 2.31 5.28
CA ALA A 84 -15.23 3.66 5.51
C ALA A 84 -14.38 4.51 6.48
N LYS A 85 -13.63 3.88 7.39
CA LYS A 85 -12.74 4.59 8.33
C LYS A 85 -11.46 5.09 7.68
N VAL A 86 -11.00 4.42 6.61
CA VAL A 86 -9.75 4.73 5.91
C VAL A 86 -9.97 5.30 4.51
N ALA A 87 -11.23 5.46 4.08
CA ALA A 87 -11.58 5.88 2.71
C ALA A 87 -11.03 7.27 2.32
N ASN A 88 -10.68 8.11 3.28
CA ASN A 88 -10.06 9.43 3.04
C ASN A 88 -8.52 9.38 3.00
N ALA A 89 -7.91 8.23 3.28
CA ALA A 89 -6.47 8.04 3.17
C ALA A 89 -6.06 8.05 1.69
N ASN A 90 -5.08 8.88 1.36
CA ASN A 90 -4.54 8.96 -0.01
C ASN A 90 -3.28 8.11 -0.18
N THR A 91 -2.68 7.67 0.94
CA THR A 91 -1.48 6.84 0.97
C THR A 91 -1.67 5.60 1.83
N ALA A 92 -0.87 4.57 1.58
CA ALA A 92 -0.93 3.33 2.36
C ALA A 92 -0.55 3.51 3.83
N LYS A 93 0.18 4.59 4.16
CA LYS A 93 0.54 4.94 5.54
C LYS A 93 -0.59 5.64 6.30
N GLU A 94 -1.43 6.38 5.59
CA GLU A 94 -2.58 7.08 6.18
C GLU A 94 -3.76 6.16 6.47
N ALA A 95 -3.85 5.03 5.72
CA ALA A 95 -4.86 4.00 5.90
C ALA A 95 -4.52 3.08 7.08
#